data_AF-A0A8S2X484-F1
#
_entry.id   AF-A0A8S2X484-F1
#
_cell.length_a   1.000
_cell.length_b   1.000
_cell.length_c   1.000
_cell.angle_alpha   90.00
_cell.angle_beta   90.00
_cell.angle_gamma   90.00
#
_symmetry.space_group_name_H-M   'P 1'
#
loop_
_entity.id
_entity.type
_entity.pdbx_description
1 polymer ?
#
loop_
_entity_poly.entity_id
_entity_poly.type
_entity_poly.pdbx_seq_one_letter_code
_entity_poly.pdbx_strand_id
1 'polypeptide(L)'
;MKLTTDEVQNIKRATTDETPKLSEQVELEEAEAALATKDYTVAKEILQKLVKIEAVSEDEDAIRIKETAILTLGKLFKQTK
;
A
#
# COMPACT_ATOMS: atom_id res chain seq x y z
N MET A 1 3.12 -43.30 7.05
CA MET A 1 3.34 -42.28 8.11
C MET A 1 2.35 -41.16 7.85
N LYS A 2 1.42 -40.91 8.77
CA LYS A 2 0.41 -39.85 8.64
C LYS A 2 1.06 -38.55 9.13
N LEU A 3 1.13 -37.53 8.27
CA LEU A 3 1.59 -36.21 8.69
C LEU A 3 0.67 -35.72 9.81
N THR A 4 1.27 -35.29 10.91
CA THR A 4 0.56 -34.76 12.07
C THR A 4 0.02 -33.37 11.76
N THR A 5 -1.16 -33.08 12.29
CA THR A 5 -1.93 -31.85 12.05
C THR A 5 -1.15 -30.56 12.36
N ASP A 6 -0.06 -30.65 13.13
CA ASP A 6 0.80 -29.53 13.50
C ASP A 6 1.67 -28.98 12.35
N GLU A 7 2.00 -29.76 11.32
CA GLU A 7 2.80 -29.27 10.19
C GLU A 7 1.99 -28.41 9.21
N VAL A 8 0.66 -28.61 9.16
CA VAL A 8 -0.23 -27.85 8.27
C VAL A 8 -0.44 -26.42 8.77
N GLN A 9 -0.25 -26.17 10.08
CA GLN A 9 -0.40 -24.84 10.65
C GLN A 9 0.84 -23.94 10.46
N ASN A 10 2.01 -24.53 10.24
CA ASN A 10 3.24 -23.74 10.07
C ASN A 10 3.40 -23.18 8.64
N ILE A 11 2.74 -23.77 7.64
CA ILE A 11 2.80 -23.30 6.25
C ILE A 11 1.80 -22.15 6.00
N LYS A 12 0.72 -22.06 6.78
CA LYS A 12 -0.25 -20.95 6.66
C LYS A 12 0.25 -19.63 7.26
N ARG A 13 1.25 -19.65 8.14
CA ARG A 13 1.81 -18.43 8.73
C ARG A 13 2.86 -17.76 7.83
N ALA A 14 3.57 -18.54 7.01
CA ALA A 14 4.65 -18.00 6.17
C ALA A 14 4.17 -17.25 4.90
N THR A 15 2.88 -17.28 4.56
CA THR A 15 2.34 -16.61 3.36
C THR A 15 1.53 -15.33 3.67
N THR A 16 1.50 -14.87 4.93
CA THR A 16 0.59 -13.77 5.33
C THR A 16 1.31 -12.49 5.76
N ASP A 17 2.64 -12.50 5.90
CA ASP A 17 3.40 -11.33 6.39
C ASP A 17 3.93 -10.40 5.28
N GLU A 18 4.08 -10.88 4.04
CA GLU A 18 4.59 -10.06 2.92
C GLU A 18 3.48 -9.50 2.01
N THR A 19 2.24 -9.96 2.21
CA THR A 19 1.08 -9.56 1.41
C THR A 19 0.67 -8.08 1.51
N PRO A 20 0.78 -7.38 2.66
CA PRO A 20 0.38 -5.97 2.75
C PRO A 20 1.29 -5.06 1.91
N LYS A 21 2.60 -5.26 2.00
CA LYS A 21 3.61 -4.41 1.35
C LYS A 21 3.49 -4.39 -0.18
N LEU A 22 3.26 -5.57 -0.77
CA LEU A 22 3.02 -5.72 -2.20
C LEU A 22 1.72 -5.02 -2.63
N SER A 23 0.68 -5.06 -1.79
CA SER A 23 -0.60 -4.41 -2.13
C SER A 23 -0.52 -2.88 -2.08
N GLU A 24 0.25 -2.32 -1.15
CA GLU A 24 0.39 -0.87 -0.96
C GLU A 24 1.22 -0.23 -2.07
N GLN A 25 2.28 -0.92 -2.50
CA GLN A 25 3.11 -0.49 -3.62
C GLN A 25 2.31 -0.50 -4.93
N VAL A 26 1.48 -1.53 -5.15
CA VAL A 26 0.57 -1.59 -6.31
C VAL A 26 -0.43 -0.45 -6.29
N GLU A 27 -1.02 -0.14 -5.13
CA GLU A 27 -1.93 1.00 -4.99
C GLU A 27 -1.23 2.34 -5.27
N LEU A 28 0.04 2.49 -4.88
CA LEU A 28 0.80 3.70 -5.21
C LEU A 28 1.03 3.84 -6.72
N GLU A 29 1.37 2.75 -7.40
CA GLU A 29 1.53 2.71 -8.86
C GLU A 29 0.21 3.02 -9.60
N GLU A 30 -0.91 2.49 -9.11
CA GLU A 30 -2.25 2.80 -9.64
C GLU A 30 -2.58 4.29 -9.49
N ALA A 31 -2.23 4.90 -8.35
CA ALA A 31 -2.41 6.33 -8.14
C ALA A 31 -1.56 7.16 -9.11
N GLU A 32 -0.32 6.76 -9.38
CA GLU A 32 0.56 7.41 -10.36
C GLU A 32 0.03 7.29 -11.79
N ALA A 33 -0.51 6.13 -12.16
CA ALA A 33 -1.16 5.93 -13.46
C ALA A 33 -2.42 6.81 -13.62
N ALA A 34 -3.24 6.92 -12.57
CA ALA A 34 -4.39 7.82 -12.55
C ALA A 34 -3.97 9.29 -12.69
N LEU A 35 -2.88 9.71 -12.04
CA LEU A 35 -2.32 11.05 -12.22
C LEU A 35 -1.84 11.31 -13.65
N ALA A 36 -1.16 10.34 -14.27
CA ALA A 36 -0.68 10.44 -15.64
C ALA A 36 -1.83 10.62 -16.65
N THR A 37 -2.98 9.99 -16.38
CA THR A 37 -4.19 10.10 -17.19
C THR A 37 -5.10 11.28 -16.79
N LYS A 38 -4.69 12.09 -15.80
CA LYS A 38 -5.45 13.21 -15.21
C LYS A 38 -6.76 12.80 -14.54
N ASP A 39 -6.90 11.52 -14.18
CA ASP A 39 -8.00 11.07 -13.33
C ASP A 39 -7.69 11.42 -11.87
N TYR A 40 -7.91 12.71 -11.55
CA TYR A 40 -7.60 13.25 -10.24
C TYR A 40 -8.53 12.74 -9.13
N THR A 41 -9.72 12.24 -9.48
CA THR A 41 -10.66 11.68 -8.51
C THR A 41 -10.13 10.34 -8.01
N VAL A 42 -9.81 9.43 -8.93
CA VAL A 42 -9.26 8.11 -8.60
C VAL A 42 -7.90 8.24 -7.90
N ALA A 43 -7.00 9.08 -8.43
CA ALA A 43 -5.71 9.33 -7.79
C ALA A 43 -5.85 9.82 -6.35
N LYS A 44 -6.77 10.76 -6.09
CA LYS A 44 -6.99 11.29 -4.74
C LYS A 44 -7.53 10.22 -3.79
N GLU A 45 -8.46 9.38 -4.22
CA GLU A 45 -9.05 8.33 -3.39
C GLU A 45 -8.00 7.31 -2.95
N ILE A 46 -7.17 6.84 -3.89
CA ILE A 46 -6.12 5.86 -3.61
C ILE A 46 -5.06 6.47 -2.68
N LEU A 47 -4.57 7.68 -2.97
CA LEU A 47 -3.58 8.32 -2.10
C LEU A 47 -4.14 8.59 -0.69
N GLN A 48 -5.41 8.96 -0.55
CA GLN A 48 -6.04 9.13 0.78
C GLN A 48 -6.17 7.81 1.54
N LYS A 49 -6.36 6.69 0.83
CA LYS A 49 -6.34 5.35 1.43
C LYS A 49 -4.93 5.03 1.96
N LEU A 50 -3.89 5.22 1.15
CA LEU A 50 -2.49 4.99 1.54
C LEU A 50 -2.08 5.83 2.77
N VAL A 51 -2.52 7.08 2.86
CA VAL A 51 -2.22 7.94 4.03
C VAL A 51 -2.87 7.43 5.32
N LYS A 52 -4.02 6.76 5.23
CA LYS A 52 -4.74 6.22 6.39
C LYS A 52 -4.15 4.91 6.91
N ILE A 53 -3.22 4.30 6.17
CA ILE A 53 -2.56 3.08 6.62
C ILE A 53 -1.78 3.39 7.90
N GLU A 54 -2.01 2.55 8.91
CA GLU A 54 -1.29 2.58 10.17
C GLU A 54 0.06 1.90 9.95
N ALA A 55 1.04 2.70 9.52
CA ALA A 55 2.41 2.24 9.37
C ALA A 55 2.96 1.89 10.76
N VAL A 56 3.29 0.63 10.97
CA VAL A 56 4.05 0.18 12.13
C VAL A 56 5.45 0.80 12.03
N SER A 57 6.01 1.32 13.12
CA SER A 57 7.28 2.08 13.10
C SER A 57 8.49 1.30 12.59
N GLU A 58 8.38 -0.03 12.48
CA GLU A 58 9.42 -0.93 11.99
C GLU A 58 9.27 -1.26 10.49
N ASP A 59 8.18 -0.84 9.85
CA ASP A 59 7.94 -1.06 8.43
C ASP A 59 8.35 0.17 7.60
N GLU A 60 9.64 0.26 7.30
CA GLU A 60 10.21 1.37 6.52
C GLU A 60 9.56 1.55 5.15
N ASP A 61 9.07 0.48 4.52
CA ASP A 61 8.43 0.55 3.21
C ASP A 61 7.03 1.14 3.30
N ALA A 62 6.23 0.71 4.29
CA ALA A 62 4.91 1.30 4.55
C ALA A 62 5.01 2.78 4.93
N ILE A 63 6.04 3.16 5.71
CA ILE A 63 6.35 4.56 6.03
C ILE A 63 6.66 5.32 4.74
N ARG A 64 7.54 4.78 3.88
CA ARG A 64 7.94 5.43 2.62
C ARG A 64 6.75 5.62 1.69
N ILE A 65 5.92 4.60 1.48
CA ILE A 65 4.72 4.67 0.64
C ILE A 65 3.77 5.76 1.15
N LYS A 66 3.58 5.83 2.47
CA LYS A 66 2.75 6.86 3.11
C LYS A 66 3.32 8.26 2.92
N GLU A 67 4.62 8.46 3.10
CA GLU A 67 5.28 9.75 2.86
C GLU A 67 5.14 10.18 1.39
N THR A 68 5.35 9.26 0.45
CA THR A 68 5.15 9.51 -0.98
C THR A 68 3.70 9.90 -1.27
N ALA A 69 2.73 9.19 -0.70
CA ALA A 69 1.32 9.50 -0.89
C ALA A 69 0.95 10.92 -0.39
N ILE A 70 1.48 11.33 0.78
CA ILE A 70 1.29 12.68 1.32
C ILE A 70 1.87 13.75 0.38
N LEU A 71 3.11 13.56 -0.08
CA LEU A 71 3.77 14.50 -0.99
C LEU A 71 3.02 14.63 -2.32
N THR A 72 2.55 13.51 -2.85
CA THR A 72 1.80 13.46 -4.11
C THR A 72 0.42 14.12 -3.98
N LEU A 73 -0.29 13.91 -2.86
CA LEU A 73 -1.52 14.66 -2.57
C LEU A 73 -1.27 16.18 -2.48
N GLY A 74 -0.20 16.60 -1.83
CA GLY A 74 0.18 18.01 -1.76
C GLY A 74 0.41 18.64 -3.15
N LYS A 75 1.10 17.92 -4.05
CA LYS A 75 1.29 18.33 -5.44
C LYS A 75 -0.04 18.42 -6.18
N LEU A 76 -0.91 17.42 -6.03
CA LEU A 76 -2.23 17.41 -6.64
C LEU A 76 -3.06 18.62 -6.22
N PHE A 77 -3.15 18.91 -4.92
CA PHE A 77 -3.88 20.09 -4.41
C PHE A 77 -3.32 21.41 -4.94
N LYS A 78 -2.02 21.51 -5.21
CA LYS A 78 -1.41 22.69 -5.82
C LYS A 78 -1.79 22.84 -7.29
N GLN A 79 -1.95 21.73 -8.03
CA GLN A 79 -2.28 21.74 -9.45
C GLN A 79 -3.77 21.96 -9.75
N THR A 80 -4.65 21.61 -8.80
CA THR A 80 -6.11 21.73 -8.95
C THR A 80 -6.68 23.01 -8.32
N LYS A 81 -5.83 23.94 -7.85
CA LYS A 81 -6.19 25.29 -7.37
C LYS A 81 -5.88 26.33 -8.43
#